data_AF-A0A0Q6R3F4-F1
#
_entry.id   AF-A0A0Q6R3F4-F1
#
_cell.length_a   1.000
_cell.length_b   1.000
_cell.length_c   1.000
_cell.angle_alpha   90.00
_cell.angle_beta   90.00
_cell.angle_gamma   90.00
#
_symmetry.space_group_name_H-M   'P 1'
#
loop_
_entity.id
_entity.type
_entity.pdbx_description
1 polymer ?
#
loop_
_entity_poly.entity_id
_entity_poly.type
_entity_poly.pdbx_seq_one_letter_code
_entity_poly.pdbx_strand_id
1 'polypeptide(L)' 'MSRFVLFHRTGQPEEAERLRIQALPGVQLIDGESKRAMLVEMPDEQVEAVTKEVGSDWLVAREDAISSPNDPVA' A
#
# COMPACT_ATOMS: atom_id res chain seq x y z
N MET A 1 7.72 5.45 -11.06
CA MET A 1 6.92 4.57 -10.20
C MET A 1 6.88 5.21 -8.83
N SER A 2 5.74 5.14 -8.17
CA SER A 2 5.48 5.79 -6.88
C SER A 2 5.33 4.73 -5.81
N ARG A 3 5.67 5.08 -4.57
CA ARG A 3 5.55 4.18 -3.42
C ARG A 3 4.24 4.40 -2.70
N PHE A 4 3.62 3.30 -2.30
CA PHE A 4 2.34 3.27 -1.63
C PHE A 4 2.39 2.34 -0.43
N VAL A 5 1.78 2.78 0.65
CA VAL A 5 1.51 1.97 1.82
C VAL A 5 0.09 1.41 1.70
N LEU A 6 0.00 0.09 1.66
CA LEU A 6 -1.24 -0.65 1.77
C LEU A 6 -1.44 -1.03 3.24
N PHE A 7 -2.44 -0.44 3.88
CA PHE A 7 -2.77 -0.70 5.28
C PHE A 7 -4.05 -1.52 5.40
N HIS A 8 -3.98 -2.65 6.09
CA HIS A 8 -5.12 -3.53 6.32
C HIS A 8 -5.91 -3.11 7.58
N ARG A 9 -7.22 -2.87 7.42
CA ARG A 9 -8.07 -2.24 8.45
C ARG A 9 -8.39 -3.15 9.63
N THR A 10 -8.56 -4.45 9.39
CA THR A 10 -9.12 -5.38 10.39
C THR A 10 -8.08 -6.20 11.14
N GLY A 11 -6.79 -6.05 10.80
CA GLY A 11 -5.72 -6.79 11.47
C GLY A 11 -4.61 -7.21 10.52
N GLN A 12 -3.99 -8.36 10.80
CA GLN A 12 -2.96 -8.89 9.92
C GLN A 12 -3.60 -9.49 8.67
N PRO A 13 -3.23 -9.04 7.46
CA PRO A 13 -3.76 -9.63 6.25
C PRO A 13 -3.32 -11.09 6.16
N GLU A 14 -4.18 -11.92 5.59
CA GLU A 14 -3.87 -13.31 5.34
C GLU A 14 -2.74 -13.43 4.31
N GLU A 15 -2.00 -14.54 4.36
CA GLU A 15 -0.96 -14.82 3.38
C GLU A 15 -1.49 -14.75 1.93
N ALA A 16 -2.72 -15.23 1.73
CA ALA A 16 -3.40 -15.22 0.44
C ALA A 16 -3.63 -13.81 -0.09
N GLU A 17 -3.97 -12.85 0.78
CA GLU A 17 -4.15 -11.45 0.39
C GLU A 17 -2.82 -10.80 0.02
N ARG A 18 -1.76 -11.08 0.81
CA ARG A 18 -0.40 -10.62 0.49
C ARG A 18 0.06 -11.13 -0.88
N LEU A 19 -0.17 -12.41 -1.17
CA LEU A 19 0.16 -13.03 -2.46
C LEU A 19 -0.69 -12.46 -3.59
N ARG A 20 -1.97 -12.15 -3.37
CA ARG A 20 -2.83 -11.50 -4.37
C ARG A 20 -2.30 -10.12 -4.75
N ILE A 21 -1.89 -9.31 -3.78
CA ILE A 21 -1.30 -7.99 -4.02
C ILE A 21 0.01 -8.11 -4.81
N GLN A 22 0.87 -9.07 -4.46
CA GLN A 22 2.12 -9.32 -5.19
C GLN A 22 1.90 -9.85 -6.61
N ALA A 23 0.79 -10.53 -6.86
CA ALA A 23 0.43 -11.03 -8.19
C ALA A 23 -0.12 -9.93 -9.11
N LEU A 24 -0.40 -8.72 -8.58
CA LEU A 24 -0.92 -7.63 -9.40
C LEU A 24 0.14 -7.10 -10.37
N PRO A 25 -0.22 -6.91 -11.65
CA PRO A 25 0.74 -6.49 -12.67
C PRO A 25 1.26 -5.09 -12.38
N GLY A 26 2.59 -4.95 -12.31
CA GLY A 26 3.23 -3.68 -12.05
C GLY A 26 3.24 -3.26 -10.58
N VAL A 27 2.81 -4.14 -9.66
CA VAL A 27 2.99 -3.96 -8.22
C VAL A 27 4.24 -4.72 -7.78
N GLN A 28 5.16 -4.02 -7.15
CA GLN A 28 6.36 -4.60 -6.54
C GLN A 28 6.30 -4.42 -5.03
N LEU A 29 6.31 -5.52 -4.27
CA LEU A 29 6.42 -5.44 -2.82
C LEU A 29 7.84 -5.01 -2.43
N ILE A 30 7.94 -3.93 -1.66
CA ILE A 30 9.19 -3.37 -1.14
C ILE A 30 9.42 -3.82 0.30
N ASP A 31 8.38 -3.74 1.14
CA ASP A 31 8.40 -4.20 2.53
C ASP A 31 7.02 -4.79 2.91
N GLY A 32 7.03 -6.01 3.45
CA GLY A 32 5.85 -6.70 3.95
C GLY A 32 6.05 -7.27 5.36
N GLU A 33 7.11 -6.88 6.07
CA GLU A 33 7.40 -7.36 7.42
C GLU A 33 6.39 -6.80 8.45
N SER A 34 5.76 -5.67 8.12
CA SER A 34 4.74 -5.05 8.94
C SER A 34 3.47 -5.88 8.99
N LYS A 35 3.04 -6.25 10.19
CA LYS A 35 1.85 -7.08 10.40
C LYS A 35 0.58 -6.52 9.80
N ARG A 36 0.47 -5.21 9.56
CA ARG A 36 -0.76 -4.57 9.04
C ARG A 36 -0.52 -3.67 7.83
N ALA A 37 0.73 -3.52 7.42
CA ALA A 37 1.09 -2.58 6.38
C ALA A 37 2.04 -3.26 5.39
N MET A 38 1.89 -2.93 4.13
CA MET A 38 2.80 -3.36 3.06
C MET A 38 3.22 -2.11 2.29
N LEU A 39 4.52 -1.91 2.14
CA LEU A 39 5.06 -0.92 1.24
C LEU A 39 5.22 -1.56 -0.13
N VAL A 40 4.54 -1.00 -1.13
CA VAL A 40 4.64 -1.43 -2.52
C VAL A 40 5.04 -0.27 -3.41
N GLU A 41 5.68 -0.59 -4.52
CA GLU A 41 5.97 0.34 -5.59
C GLU A 41 5.10 -0.03 -6.79
N MET A 42 4.38 0.95 -7.34
CA MET A 42 3.56 0.77 -8.52
C MET A 42 3.44 2.07 -9.33
N PRO A 43 3.08 2.03 -10.61
CA PRO A 43 2.69 3.22 -11.36
C PRO A 43 1.44 3.90 -10.76
N ASP A 44 1.36 5.24 -10.78
CA ASP A 44 0.21 5.97 -10.23
C ASP A 44 -1.12 5.56 -10.90
N GLU A 45 -1.08 5.18 -12.19
CA GLU A 45 -2.24 4.70 -12.95
C GLU A 45 -2.77 3.34 -12.48
N GLN A 46 -1.95 2.54 -11.78
CA GLN A 46 -2.34 1.24 -11.21
C GLN A 46 -3.06 1.38 -9.87
N VAL A 47 -2.94 2.52 -9.19
CA VAL A 47 -3.46 2.72 -7.83
C VAL A 47 -4.95 2.46 -7.74
N GLU A 48 -5.73 2.94 -8.71
CA GLU A 48 -7.18 2.73 -8.73
C GLU A 48 -7.54 1.26 -8.95
N ALA A 49 -6.79 0.55 -9.81
CA ALA A 49 -6.98 -0.87 -10.06
C ALA A 49 -6.63 -1.71 -8.83
N VAL A 50 -5.50 -1.43 -8.18
CA VAL A 50 -5.09 -2.10 -6.94
C VAL A 50 -6.13 -1.85 -5.86
N THR A 51 -6.56 -0.61 -5.64
CA THR A 51 -7.58 -0.25 -4.62
C THR A 51 -8.89 -1.00 -4.84
N LYS A 52 -9.31 -1.20 -6.10
CA LYS A 52 -10.50 -2.00 -6.45
C LYS A 52 -10.29 -3.49 -6.18
N GLU A 53 -9.12 -4.04 -6.49
CA GLU A 53 -8.82 -5.46 -6.29
C GLU A 53 -8.72 -5.83 -4.80
N VAL A 54 -7.99 -5.03 -4.01
CA VAL A 54 -7.80 -5.29 -2.58
C VAL A 54 -9.08 -5.04 -1.78
N GLY A 55 -9.99 -4.22 -2.33
CA GLY A 55 -11.28 -3.96 -1.74
C GLY A 55 -11.23 -3.05 -0.51
N SER A 56 -12.38 -2.93 0.15
CA SER A 56 -12.61 -1.96 1.24
C SER A 56 -11.90 -2.28 2.55
N ASP A 57 -11.33 -3.47 2.71
CA ASP A 57 -10.55 -3.84 3.89
C ASP A 57 -9.13 -3.27 3.88
N TRP A 58 -8.72 -2.72 2.74
CA TRP A 58 -7.41 -2.14 2.52
C TRP A 58 -7.49 -0.63 2.27
N LEU A 59 -6.50 0.08 2.79
CA LEU A 59 -6.28 1.50 2.58
C LEU A 59 -5.00 1.65 1.77
N VAL A 60 -5.08 2.30 0.61
CA VAL A 60 -3.91 2.63 -0.20
C VAL A 60 -3.58 4.10 0.01
N ALA A 61 -2.39 4.40 0.51
CA ALA A 61 -1.90 5.76 0.70
C ALA A 61 -0.53 5.91 0.05
N ARG A 62 -0.25 7.05 -0.57
CA ARG A 62 1.08 7.32 -1.13
C ARG A 62 2.08 7.55 0.02
N GLU A 63 3.28 7.00 -0.08
CA GLU A 63 4.31 7.07 0.98
C GLU A 63 4.68 8.53 1.30
N ASP A 64 4.78 9.39 0.28
CA ASP A 64 5.10 10.81 0.41
C ASP A 64 3.96 11.67 0.98
N ALA A 65 2.72 11.19 0.94
CA ALA A 65 1.59 11.82 1.63
C ALA A 65 1.68 11.64 3.16
N ILE A 66 2.49 10.69 3.64
CA ILE A 66 2.86 10.55 5.05
C ILE A 66 4.04 11.49 5.31
N SER A 67 3.82 12.79 5.10
CA SER A 67 4.77 13.81 5.54
C SER A 67 4.82 13.78 7.07
N SER A 68 6.03 13.61 7.60
CA SER A 68 6.32 13.77 9.02
C SER A 68 5.74 15.10 9.51
N PRO A 69 5.24 15.21 10.76
CA PRO A 69 4.74 16.47 11.34
C PRO A 69 5.83 17.52 11.60
N ASN A 70 6.91 17.52 10.80
CA ASN A 70 8.12 18.31 11.02
C ASN A 70 8.33 19.35 9.92
N ASP A 71 7.27 19.79 9.24
CA ASP A 71 7.27 21.08 8.57
C ASP A 71 7.04 22.16 9.63
N PRO A 72 8.06 22.97 10.00
CA PRO A 72 7.80 24.18 10.74
C PRO A 72 6.97 25.08 9.84
N VAL A 73 5.70 25.29 10.21
CA VAL A 73 4.87 26.34 9.66
C VAL A 73 5.65 27.65 9.80
N ALA A 74 6.08 28.19 8.66
CA ALA A 74 6.75 29.48 8.55
C ALA A 74 5.81 30.63 8.90
#